data_AF-O86430-F1
#
_entry.id   AF-O86430-F1
#
_cell.length_a   1.000
_cell.length_b   1.000
_cell.length_c   1.000
_cell.angle_alpha   90.00
_cell.angle_beta   90.00
_cell.angle_gamma   90.00
#
_symmetry.space_group_name_H-M   'P 1'
#
loop_
_entity.id
_entity.type
_entity.pdbx_description
1 polymer ?
#
loop_
_entity_poly.entity_id
_entity_poly.type
_entity_poly.pdbx_seq_one_letter_code
_entity_poly.pdbx_strand_id
1 'polypeptide(L)'
;SGQVERPTEKYMKAAEIAQKLVKQTDEDEGDYEVDEKARNVLMTDEGFAAAKSLLGVKDLYDPENPWAHYIFNAIKAKELFTKDVNYMVRDEEVVIVDEFTGRVLAGRRWSDGLHQAIEAKENVDIQNETQTLATITYQNFFLLYPKLAGMTGTAKTEETEFEKVYNLQVTIMPTNRPLRREKLPDVVYKTEPAKWKAVASECTQMHELGRPVLVGTTSVEKSELLSRLLQERKIPYNLLNAKPENVERESEIVAQAGRQGAVTIA
;
A
#
# COMPACT_ATOMS: atom_id res chain seq x y z
N SER A 1 5.06 -9.32 1.57
CA SER A 1 4.67 -9.20 3.00
C SER A 1 4.12 -10.53 3.45
N GLY A 2 4.19 -10.82 4.75
CA GLY A 2 3.51 -11.96 5.36
C GLY A 2 2.57 -11.46 6.44
N GLN A 3 1.45 -12.15 6.66
CA GLN A 3 0.72 -12.01 7.91
C GLN A 3 1.60 -12.63 8.99
N VAL A 4 1.99 -11.82 9.96
CA VAL A 4 2.63 -12.33 11.16
C VAL A 4 1.52 -12.48 12.17
N GLU A 5 1.12 -13.74 12.40
CA GLU A 5 0.20 -14.07 13.48
C GLU A 5 0.92 -13.72 14.78
N ARG A 6 0.52 -12.61 15.39
CA ARG A 6 1.02 -12.26 16.72
C ARG A 6 0.05 -12.82 17.73
N PRO A 7 0.51 -13.49 18.80
CA PRO A 7 -0.38 -14.05 19.80
C PRO A 7 -1.10 -12.93 20.56
N THR A 8 -2.36 -12.67 20.19
CA THR A 8 -3.28 -11.71 20.83
C THR A 8 -3.31 -11.91 22.35
N GLU A 9 -3.31 -13.17 22.79
CA GLU A 9 -3.26 -13.55 24.21
C GLU A 9 -2.04 -12.97 24.95
N LYS A 10 -0.87 -12.90 24.30
CA LYS A 10 0.33 -12.32 24.92
C LYS A 10 0.20 -10.82 25.11
N TYR A 11 -0.39 -10.11 24.15
CA TYR A 11 -0.62 -8.66 24.26
C TYR A 11 -1.63 -8.34 25.35
N MET A 12 -2.75 -9.05 25.40
CA MET A 12 -3.77 -8.87 26.44
C MET A 12 -3.19 -9.15 27.83
N LYS A 13 -2.51 -10.29 28.00
CA LYS A 13 -1.88 -10.64 29.28
C LYS A 13 -0.79 -9.65 29.70
N ALA A 14 0.02 -9.17 28.75
CA ALA A 14 1.04 -8.16 29.03
C ALA A 14 0.42 -6.82 29.45
N ALA A 15 -0.71 -6.41 28.85
CA ALA A 15 -1.45 -5.22 29.24
C ALA A 15 -2.00 -5.33 30.68
N GLU A 16 -2.57 -6.48 31.05
CA GLU A 16 -3.03 -6.75 32.42
C GLU A 16 -1.88 -6.69 33.44
N ILE A 17 -0.71 -7.22 33.09
CA ILE A 17 0.47 -7.19 33.97
C ILE A 17 1.00 -5.78 34.11
N ALA A 18 1.11 -5.03 33.01
CA ALA A 18 1.56 -3.64 33.06
C ALA A 18 0.69 -2.78 33.97
N GLN A 19 -0.61 -3.06 34.11
CA GLN A 19 -1.48 -2.38 35.07
C GLN A 19 -1.13 -2.68 36.54
N LYS A 20 -0.62 -3.88 36.84
CA LYS A 20 -0.24 -4.31 38.20
C LYS A 20 1.14 -3.84 38.62
N LEU A 21 2.02 -3.57 37.64
CA LEU A 21 3.35 -3.03 37.91
C LEU A 21 3.27 -1.55 38.32
N VAL A 22 4.11 -1.17 39.27
CA VAL A 22 4.17 0.16 39.88
C VAL A 22 5.34 0.96 39.29
N LYS A 23 5.06 2.20 38.87
CA LYS A 23 6.08 3.13 38.41
C LYS A 23 6.93 3.60 39.60
N GLN A 24 8.25 3.57 39.44
CA GLN A 24 9.20 4.12 40.40
C GLN A 24 9.04 5.65 40.50
N THR A 25 9.05 6.16 41.73
CA THR A 25 9.00 7.60 42.03
C THR A 25 10.26 8.00 42.80
N ASP A 26 10.44 9.30 43.06
CA ASP A 26 11.57 9.78 43.87
C ASP A 26 11.49 9.34 45.34
N GLU A 27 10.31 8.92 45.80
CA GLU A 27 10.03 8.58 47.20
C GLU A 27 9.87 7.06 47.44
N ASP A 28 9.49 6.30 46.40
CA ASP A 28 9.22 4.86 46.50
C ASP A 28 9.99 4.05 45.45
N GLU A 29 10.55 2.91 45.88
CA GLU A 29 11.05 1.87 44.98
C GLU A 29 9.87 1.30 44.16
N GLY A 30 10.08 1.12 42.86
CA GLY A 30 9.05 0.66 41.93
C GLY A 30 9.57 -0.38 40.94
N ASP A 31 8.66 -0.93 40.16
CA ASP A 31 8.93 -2.01 39.20
C ASP A 31 9.59 -1.50 37.91
N TYR A 32 9.41 -0.23 37.56
CA TYR A 32 9.99 0.36 36.36
C TYR A 32 10.16 1.88 36.44
N GLU A 33 11.18 2.38 35.76
CA GLU A 33 11.45 3.80 35.52
C GLU A 33 10.98 4.21 34.13
N VAL A 34 10.47 5.44 34.00
CA VAL A 34 10.01 6.02 32.74
C VAL A 34 10.87 7.23 32.38
N ASP A 35 11.58 7.15 31.26
CA ASP A 35 12.29 8.29 30.69
C ASP A 35 11.41 8.94 29.61
N GLU A 36 10.71 10.01 30.00
CA GLU A 36 9.84 10.77 29.11
C GLU A 36 10.63 11.49 27.98
N LYS A 37 11.88 11.88 28.24
CA LYS A 37 12.72 12.57 27.24
C LYS A 37 13.18 11.60 26.15
N ALA A 38 13.62 10.41 26.55
CA ALA A 38 14.01 9.36 25.61
C ALA A 38 12.83 8.55 25.07
N ARG A 39 11.60 8.79 25.58
CA ARG A 39 10.40 7.96 25.33
C ARG A 39 10.70 6.48 25.52
N ASN A 40 11.33 6.15 26.64
CA ASN A 40 11.71 4.79 26.95
C ASN A 40 11.31 4.40 28.37
N VAL A 41 11.28 3.10 28.63
CA VAL A 41 10.98 2.53 29.94
C VAL A 41 12.10 1.55 30.27
N LEU A 42 12.56 1.58 31.52
CA LEU A 42 13.56 0.66 32.06
C LEU A 42 12.91 -0.11 33.22
N MET A 43 13.05 -1.43 33.24
CA MET A 43 12.55 -2.23 34.37
C MET A 43 13.63 -2.37 35.44
N THR A 44 13.23 -2.33 36.70
CA THR A 44 14.08 -2.65 37.84
C THR A 44 14.16 -4.16 38.05
N ASP A 45 15.15 -4.63 38.82
CA ASP A 45 15.28 -6.06 39.15
C ASP A 45 14.03 -6.61 39.86
N GLU A 46 13.39 -5.77 40.67
CA GLU A 46 12.13 -6.07 41.37
C GLU A 46 10.99 -6.20 40.38
N GLY A 47 10.86 -5.27 39.42
CA GLY A 47 9.86 -5.37 38.36
C GLY A 47 10.06 -6.61 37.48
N PHE A 48 11.30 -7.01 37.22
CA PHE A 48 11.59 -8.29 36.56
C PHE A 48 11.08 -9.48 37.37
N ALA A 49 11.29 -9.49 38.69
CA ALA A 49 10.80 -10.55 39.56
C ALA A 49 9.27 -10.57 39.64
N ALA A 50 8.64 -9.39 39.77
CA ALA A 50 7.19 -9.23 39.81
C ALA A 50 6.54 -9.70 38.50
N ALA A 51 7.04 -9.25 37.34
CA ALA A 51 6.55 -9.65 36.04
C ALA A 51 6.67 -11.18 35.81
N LYS A 52 7.81 -11.80 36.20
CA LYS A 52 8.00 -13.26 36.14
C LYS A 52 6.98 -14.01 36.98
N SER A 53 6.76 -13.55 38.22
CA SER A 53 5.80 -14.15 39.15
C SER A 53 4.36 -14.05 38.61
N LEU A 54 3.96 -12.88 38.10
CA LEU A 54 2.64 -12.64 37.52
C LEU A 54 2.40 -13.44 36.23
N LEU A 55 3.44 -13.65 35.41
CA LEU A 55 3.37 -14.46 34.20
C LEU A 55 3.41 -15.96 34.47
N GLY A 56 4.02 -16.38 35.59
CA GLY A 56 4.31 -17.78 35.89
C GLY A 56 5.49 -18.34 35.08
N VAL A 57 6.45 -17.49 34.67
CA VAL A 57 7.60 -17.87 33.83
C VAL A 57 8.92 -17.71 34.57
N LYS A 58 9.92 -18.52 34.21
CA LYS A 58 11.25 -18.47 34.83
C LYS A 58 12.10 -17.31 34.30
N ASP A 59 11.94 -17.00 33.02
CA ASP A 59 12.69 -15.95 32.32
C ASP A 59 11.79 -15.25 31.30
N LEU A 60 11.91 -13.94 31.19
CA LEU A 60 11.19 -13.13 30.20
C LEU A 60 11.89 -13.13 28.83
N TYR A 61 13.18 -13.46 28.80
CA TYR A 61 14.01 -13.49 27.59
C TYR A 61 14.18 -14.90 26.99
N ASP A 62 13.37 -15.86 27.43
CA ASP A 62 13.37 -17.21 26.89
C ASP A 62 13.21 -17.18 25.35
N PRO A 63 14.19 -17.69 24.57
CA PRO A 63 14.11 -17.71 23.12
C PRO A 63 12.90 -18.48 22.58
N GLU A 64 12.45 -19.52 23.30
CA GLU A 64 11.30 -20.34 22.90
C GLU A 64 9.96 -19.65 23.21
N ASN A 65 9.94 -18.77 24.23
CA ASN A 65 8.74 -18.07 24.65
C ASN A 65 9.03 -16.64 25.12
N PRO A 66 9.40 -15.72 24.22
CA PRO A 66 9.79 -14.37 24.62
C PRO A 66 8.58 -13.59 25.12
N TRP A 67 8.75 -12.97 26.30
CA TRP A 67 7.78 -12.10 26.97
C TRP A 67 8.28 -10.66 27.13
N ALA A 68 9.60 -10.46 27.15
CA ALA A 68 10.22 -9.17 27.43
C ALA A 68 9.65 -8.05 26.55
N HIS A 69 9.63 -8.21 25.22
CA HIS A 69 9.16 -7.17 24.31
C HIS A 69 7.67 -6.83 24.48
N TYR A 70 6.82 -7.82 24.81
CA TYR A 70 5.41 -7.58 25.08
C TYR A 70 5.22 -6.76 26.36
N ILE A 71 5.93 -7.10 27.43
CA ILE A 71 5.86 -6.37 28.71
C ILE A 71 6.39 -4.94 28.56
N PHE A 72 7.55 -4.76 27.92
CA PHE A 72 8.09 -3.42 27.66
C PHE A 72 7.13 -2.57 26.82
N ASN A 73 6.54 -3.13 25.75
CA ASN A 73 5.57 -2.40 24.94
C ASN A 73 4.29 -2.09 25.70
N ALA A 74 3.82 -2.98 26.57
CA ALA A 74 2.64 -2.74 27.41
C ALA A 74 2.88 -1.61 28.42
N ILE A 75 4.06 -1.56 29.07
CA ILE A 75 4.40 -0.47 29.98
C ILE A 75 4.60 0.85 29.20
N LYS A 76 5.28 0.82 28.04
CA LYS A 76 5.37 1.99 27.15
C LYS A 76 4.00 2.50 26.75
N ALA A 77 3.10 1.61 26.30
CA ALA A 77 1.74 1.96 25.94
C ALA A 77 0.97 2.57 27.13
N LYS A 78 1.15 2.02 28.35
CA LYS A 78 0.53 2.53 29.57
C LYS A 78 0.99 3.96 29.89
N GLU A 79 2.29 4.21 29.90
CA GLU A 79 2.92 5.42 30.47
C GLU A 79 3.20 6.53 29.47
N LEU A 80 3.64 6.19 28.26
CA LEU A 80 4.13 7.17 27.27
C LEU A 80 3.10 7.53 26.20
N PHE A 81 2.02 6.76 26.08
CA PHE A 81 0.99 6.96 25.07
C PHE A 81 -0.37 7.18 25.73
N THR A 82 -0.83 8.41 25.67
CA THR A 82 -2.05 8.88 26.32
C THR A 82 -3.17 9.04 25.30
N LYS A 83 -4.35 8.52 25.66
CA LYS A 83 -5.59 8.71 24.91
C LYS A 83 -5.93 10.19 24.80
N ASP A 84 -6.43 10.60 23.65
CA ASP A 84 -6.77 11.98 23.27
C ASP A 84 -5.57 12.95 23.19
N VAL A 85 -4.33 12.43 23.29
CA VAL A 85 -3.08 13.18 23.07
C VAL A 85 -2.27 12.55 21.94
N ASN A 86 -1.91 11.27 22.07
CA ASN A 86 -1.09 10.55 21.09
C ASN A 86 -1.93 9.69 20.13
N TYR A 87 -3.12 9.28 20.55
CA TYR A 87 -4.11 8.56 19.75
C TYR A 87 -5.52 8.84 20.23
N MET A 88 -6.49 8.44 19.42
CA MET A 88 -7.89 8.31 19.81
C MET A 88 -8.42 6.94 19.40
N VAL A 89 -9.49 6.48 20.05
CA VAL A 89 -10.22 5.27 19.65
C VAL A 89 -11.45 5.70 18.87
N ARG A 90 -11.58 5.23 17.63
CA ARG A 90 -12.71 5.56 16.75
C ARG A 90 -13.12 4.31 16.00
N ASP A 91 -14.43 4.03 15.97
CA ASP A 91 -14.99 2.87 15.27
C ASP A 91 -14.32 1.54 15.67
N GLU A 92 -14.01 1.39 16.97
CA GLU A 92 -13.25 0.24 17.52
C GLU A 92 -11.84 0.08 16.92
N GLU A 93 -11.23 1.17 16.45
CA GLU A 93 -9.83 1.19 15.99
C GLU A 93 -9.01 2.27 16.69
N VAL A 94 -7.74 1.98 16.96
CA VAL A 94 -6.78 2.97 17.47
C VAL A 94 -6.23 3.78 16.30
N VAL A 95 -6.41 5.10 16.34
CA VAL A 95 -5.90 6.01 15.30
C VAL A 95 -4.93 7.01 15.90
N ILE A 96 -3.75 7.12 15.28
CA ILE A 96 -2.68 8.01 15.74
C ILE A 96 -3.10 9.47 15.56
N VAL A 97 -2.83 10.29 16.57
CA VAL A 97 -3.03 11.74 16.54
C VAL A 97 -1.66 12.42 16.57
N ASP A 98 -1.46 13.38 15.68
CA ASP A 98 -0.28 14.24 15.71
C ASP A 98 -0.36 15.19 16.91
N GLU A 99 0.57 15.04 17.86
CA GLU A 99 0.57 15.76 19.14
C GLU A 99 0.67 17.30 19.00
N PHE A 100 1.23 17.80 17.89
CA PHE A 100 1.41 19.24 17.67
C PHE A 100 0.20 19.87 16.97
N THR A 101 -0.40 19.14 16.05
CA THR A 101 -1.44 19.67 15.16
C THR A 101 -2.85 19.15 15.46
N GLY A 102 -2.98 18.11 16.29
CA GLY A 102 -4.24 17.42 16.58
C GLY A 102 -4.84 16.69 15.37
N ARG A 103 -4.07 16.54 14.28
CA ARG A 103 -4.54 15.88 13.06
C ARG A 103 -4.53 14.37 13.22
N VAL A 104 -5.60 13.75 12.78
CA VAL A 104 -5.73 12.29 12.73
C VAL A 104 -4.92 11.73 11.56
N LEU A 105 -4.00 10.81 11.85
CA LEU A 105 -3.13 10.15 10.88
C LEU A 105 -3.68 8.75 10.54
N ALA A 106 -4.76 8.73 9.76
CA ALA A 106 -5.43 7.49 9.35
C ALA A 106 -4.47 6.55 8.59
N GLY A 107 -4.56 5.25 8.88
CA GLY A 107 -3.76 4.20 8.24
C GLY A 107 -2.30 4.11 8.72
N ARG A 108 -1.87 4.95 9.66
CA ARG A 108 -0.55 4.80 10.29
C ARG A 108 -0.64 3.93 11.54
N ARG A 109 0.35 3.06 11.72
CA ARG A 109 0.54 2.22 12.92
C ARG A 109 1.94 2.45 13.49
N TRP A 110 2.10 2.28 14.80
CA TRP A 110 3.43 2.26 15.43
C TRP A 110 4.11 0.92 15.18
N SER A 111 5.43 0.94 15.02
CA SER A 111 6.25 -0.24 14.74
C SER A 111 6.46 -1.12 15.98
N ASP A 112 7.15 -2.26 15.77
CA ASP A 112 7.65 -3.15 16.81
C ASP A 112 6.62 -3.71 17.78
N GLY A 113 5.35 -3.73 17.39
CA GLY A 113 4.27 -4.27 18.23
C GLY A 113 3.67 -3.29 19.22
N LEU A 114 4.10 -2.02 19.19
CA LEU A 114 3.61 -1.00 20.10
C LEU A 114 2.14 -0.64 19.82
N HIS A 115 1.74 -0.62 18.54
CA HIS A 115 0.35 -0.33 18.18
C HIS A 115 -0.62 -1.38 18.75
N GLN A 116 -0.25 -2.65 18.65
CA GLN A 116 -1.00 -3.77 19.23
C GLN A 116 -1.04 -3.71 20.77
N ALA A 117 0.03 -3.24 21.40
CA ALA A 117 0.03 -3.02 22.85
C ALA A 117 -0.93 -1.90 23.27
N ILE A 118 -1.11 -0.87 22.44
CA ILE A 118 -2.09 0.21 22.67
C ILE A 118 -3.52 -0.29 22.39
N GLU A 119 -3.73 -1.08 21.33
CA GLU A 119 -5.01 -1.77 21.08
C GLU A 119 -5.39 -2.64 22.28
N ALA A 120 -4.46 -3.43 22.81
CA ALA A 120 -4.67 -4.24 24.02
C ALA A 120 -4.95 -3.41 25.28
N LYS A 121 -4.23 -2.29 25.47
CA LYS A 121 -4.45 -1.35 26.58
C LYS A 121 -5.88 -0.80 26.58
N GLU A 122 -6.41 -0.46 25.41
CA GLU A 122 -7.76 0.09 25.24
C GLU A 122 -8.84 -0.99 25.10
N ASN A 123 -8.47 -2.27 25.20
CA ASN A 123 -9.35 -3.42 25.02
C ASN A 123 -10.08 -3.39 23.66
N VAL A 124 -9.34 -3.03 22.62
CA VAL A 124 -9.75 -2.98 21.22
C VAL A 124 -9.25 -4.25 20.50
N ASP A 125 -9.96 -4.68 19.46
CA ASP A 125 -9.56 -5.86 18.69
C ASP A 125 -8.18 -5.67 18.03
N ILE A 126 -7.27 -6.62 18.27
CA ILE A 126 -5.87 -6.50 17.85
C ILE A 126 -5.77 -6.90 16.39
N GLN A 127 -5.51 -5.93 15.53
CA GLN A 127 -5.40 -6.18 14.10
C GLN A 127 -4.07 -6.86 13.76
N ASN A 128 -4.16 -7.87 12.88
CA ASN A 128 -2.99 -8.54 12.32
C ASN A 128 -2.15 -7.55 11.51
N GLU A 129 -0.85 -7.51 11.79
CA GLU A 129 0.07 -6.67 11.03
C GLU A 129 0.70 -7.46 9.89
N THR A 130 0.68 -6.89 8.69
CA THR A 130 1.47 -7.41 7.58
C THR A 130 2.90 -6.89 7.71
N GLN A 131 3.84 -7.78 8.03
CA GLN A 131 5.25 -7.43 8.05
C GLN A 131 5.87 -7.59 6.66
N THR A 132 6.72 -6.66 6.28
CA THR A 132 7.54 -6.77 5.08
C THR A 132 8.75 -7.67 5.37
N LEU A 133 8.69 -8.93 4.92
CA LEU A 133 9.76 -9.92 5.13
C LEU A 133 11.02 -9.64 4.31
N ALA A 134 10.84 -9.16 3.07
CA ALA A 134 11.93 -8.82 2.16
C ALA A 134 11.46 -7.73 1.20
N THR A 135 12.38 -6.84 0.81
CA THR A 135 12.14 -5.77 -0.14
C THR A 135 13.34 -5.63 -1.05
N ILE A 136 13.08 -5.47 -2.34
CA ILE A 136 14.07 -5.01 -3.32
C ILE A 136 13.35 -4.12 -4.34
N THR A 137 14.01 -3.04 -4.76
CA THR A 137 13.50 -2.22 -5.86
C THR A 137 13.78 -2.91 -7.19
N TYR A 138 12.98 -2.65 -8.24
CA TYR A 138 13.27 -3.20 -9.57
C TYR A 138 14.66 -2.78 -10.07
N GLN A 139 15.07 -1.55 -9.78
CA GLN A 139 16.40 -1.03 -10.08
C GLN A 139 17.48 -1.96 -9.53
N ASN A 140 17.46 -2.19 -8.21
CA ASN A 140 18.46 -3.03 -7.56
C ASN A 140 18.35 -4.50 -7.98
N PHE A 141 17.13 -5.01 -8.18
CA PHE A 141 16.89 -6.38 -8.60
C PHE A 141 17.51 -6.68 -9.97
N PHE A 142 17.30 -5.81 -10.96
CA PHE A 142 17.85 -6.02 -12.30
C PHE A 142 19.36 -5.84 -12.37
N LEU A 143 19.96 -5.02 -11.50
CA LEU A 143 21.41 -4.87 -11.39
C LEU A 143 22.13 -6.11 -10.84
N LEU A 144 21.40 -7.08 -10.27
CA LEU A 144 21.98 -8.36 -9.85
C LEU A 144 22.32 -9.28 -11.03
N TYR A 145 21.73 -9.05 -12.21
CA TYR A 145 21.95 -9.89 -13.38
C TYR A 145 23.33 -9.59 -13.99
N PRO A 146 24.16 -10.62 -14.27
CA PRO A 146 25.48 -10.41 -14.89
C PRO A 146 25.43 -9.73 -16.26
N LYS A 147 24.29 -9.90 -16.96
CA LYS A 147 24.01 -9.25 -18.23
C LYS A 147 22.54 -8.87 -18.27
N LEU A 148 22.28 -7.60 -18.56
CA LEU A 148 20.94 -7.05 -18.70
C LEU A 148 20.74 -6.54 -20.13
N ALA A 149 19.56 -6.77 -20.69
CA ALA A 149 19.12 -6.25 -21.98
C ALA A 149 17.59 -6.12 -21.98
N GLY A 150 17.05 -5.26 -22.85
CA GLY A 150 15.62 -5.04 -22.97
C GLY A 150 15.22 -4.61 -24.38
N MET A 151 13.92 -4.72 -24.68
CA MET A 151 13.35 -4.29 -25.96
C MET A 151 12.02 -3.58 -25.72
N THR A 152 11.81 -2.45 -26.40
CA THR A 152 10.55 -1.70 -26.39
C THR A 152 10.49 -0.75 -27.59
N GLY A 153 9.29 -0.33 -27.97
CA GLY A 153 9.08 0.64 -29.05
C GLY A 153 9.36 2.10 -28.67
N THR A 154 9.56 2.42 -27.38
CA THR A 154 9.55 3.81 -26.87
C THR A 154 10.73 4.15 -25.95
N ALA A 155 11.83 3.40 -25.94
CA ALA A 155 12.94 3.64 -25.01
C ALA A 155 13.76 4.91 -25.27
N LYS A 156 13.71 5.49 -26.48
CA LYS A 156 14.65 6.56 -26.87
C LYS A 156 14.48 7.84 -26.05
N THR A 157 13.27 8.16 -25.59
CA THR A 157 13.03 9.34 -24.74
C THR A 157 13.63 9.17 -23.35
N GLU A 158 13.69 7.94 -22.84
CA GLU A 158 14.19 7.60 -21.50
C GLU A 158 15.64 7.06 -21.53
N GLU A 159 16.37 7.26 -22.62
CA GLU A 159 17.74 6.74 -22.80
C GLU A 159 18.68 7.14 -21.65
N THR A 160 18.58 8.39 -21.19
CA THR A 160 19.40 8.90 -20.09
C THR A 160 19.13 8.16 -18.77
N GLU A 161 17.88 7.73 -18.53
CA GLU A 161 17.54 6.95 -17.34
C GLU A 161 18.09 5.53 -17.44
N PHE A 162 17.93 4.88 -18.61
CA PHE A 162 18.49 3.55 -18.86
C PHE A 162 20.01 3.50 -18.70
N GLU A 163 20.71 4.51 -19.21
CA GLU A 163 22.16 4.60 -19.09
C GLU A 163 22.59 4.84 -17.63
N LYS A 164 21.97 5.79 -16.92
CA LYS A 164 22.36 6.14 -15.55
C LYS A 164 22.04 5.05 -14.53
N VAL A 165 20.86 4.42 -14.65
CA VAL A 165 20.36 3.47 -13.64
C VAL A 165 20.84 2.05 -13.94
N TYR A 166 20.88 1.66 -15.21
CA TYR A 166 21.13 0.28 -15.62
C TYR A 166 22.38 0.10 -16.49
N ASN A 167 23.11 1.18 -16.82
CA ASN A 167 24.22 1.17 -17.78
C ASN A 167 23.83 0.55 -19.14
N LEU A 168 22.60 0.83 -19.58
CA LEU A 168 22.04 0.33 -20.84
C LEU A 168 21.98 1.44 -21.89
N GLN A 169 22.56 1.16 -23.05
CA GLN A 169 22.46 2.03 -24.24
C GLN A 169 21.19 1.70 -25.04
N VAL A 170 20.52 2.73 -25.55
CA VAL A 170 19.31 2.57 -26.35
C VAL A 170 19.63 2.68 -27.84
N THR A 171 19.51 1.57 -28.56
CA THR A 171 19.67 1.54 -30.02
C THR A 171 18.31 1.56 -30.71
N ILE A 172 18.12 2.49 -31.65
CA ILE A 172 16.91 2.53 -32.48
C ILE A 172 17.08 1.54 -33.63
N MET A 173 16.25 0.51 -33.65
CA MET A 173 16.19 -0.44 -34.77
C MET A 173 15.27 0.09 -35.88
N PRO A 174 15.67 -0.02 -37.16
CA PRO A 174 14.81 0.39 -38.28
C PRO A 174 13.55 -0.48 -38.35
N THR A 175 12.44 0.12 -38.78
CA THR A 175 11.18 -0.62 -38.96
C THR A 175 11.23 -1.47 -40.22
N ASN A 176 10.58 -2.64 -40.19
CA ASN A 176 10.47 -3.53 -41.35
C ASN A 176 9.77 -2.87 -42.56
N ARG A 177 8.84 -1.94 -42.29
CA ARG A 177 8.14 -1.15 -43.32
C ARG A 177 8.12 0.32 -42.95
N PRO A 178 8.08 1.25 -43.93
CA PRO A 178 7.91 2.67 -43.65
C PRO A 178 6.61 2.95 -42.89
N LEU A 179 6.68 3.75 -41.84
CA LEU A 179 5.51 4.14 -41.06
C LEU A 179 4.61 5.08 -41.88
N ARG A 180 3.34 4.71 -42.03
CA ARG A 180 2.30 5.52 -42.72
C ARG A 180 1.18 6.00 -41.80
N ARG A 181 1.33 5.79 -40.48
CA ARG A 181 0.34 6.22 -39.50
C ARG A 181 0.37 7.75 -39.39
N GLU A 182 -0.75 8.38 -39.70
CA GLU A 182 -0.96 9.80 -39.46
C GLU A 182 -1.16 10.06 -37.97
N LYS A 183 -0.41 11.01 -37.41
CA LYS A 183 -0.57 11.49 -36.03
C LYS A 183 -1.27 12.83 -36.08
N LEU A 184 -2.52 12.86 -35.64
CA LEU A 184 -3.30 14.09 -35.53
C LEU A 184 -2.89 14.88 -34.27
N PRO A 185 -3.03 16.22 -34.27
CA PRO A 185 -2.75 17.04 -33.10
C PRO A 185 -3.77 16.78 -31.98
N ASP A 186 -3.37 17.10 -30.75
CA ASP A 186 -4.23 16.96 -29.58
C ASP A 186 -5.45 17.92 -29.66
N VAL A 187 -6.61 17.43 -29.22
CA VAL A 187 -7.83 18.23 -29.11
C VAL A 187 -8.15 18.48 -27.64
N VAL A 188 -8.13 19.75 -27.24
CA VAL A 188 -8.32 20.18 -25.85
C VAL A 188 -9.73 20.72 -25.63
N TYR A 189 -10.39 20.25 -24.57
CA TYR A 189 -11.74 20.68 -24.20
C TYR A 189 -11.72 21.39 -22.84
N LYS A 190 -12.63 22.37 -22.67
CA LYS A 190 -12.77 23.14 -21.42
C LYS A 190 -13.19 22.26 -20.24
N THR A 191 -14.03 21.25 -20.47
CA THR A 191 -14.55 20.37 -19.42
C THR A 191 -14.43 18.91 -19.83
N GLU A 192 -14.24 18.04 -18.84
CA GLU A 192 -14.14 16.60 -19.08
C GLU A 192 -15.42 15.98 -19.67
N PRO A 193 -16.64 16.35 -19.25
CA PRO A 193 -17.86 15.88 -19.91
C PRO A 193 -17.93 16.26 -21.39
N ALA A 194 -17.45 17.45 -21.78
CA ALA A 194 -17.41 17.85 -23.18
C ALA A 194 -16.44 16.99 -23.99
N LYS A 195 -15.25 16.69 -23.44
CA LYS A 195 -14.27 15.76 -24.02
C LYS A 195 -14.89 14.38 -24.27
N TRP A 196 -15.51 13.76 -23.26
CA TRP A 196 -16.06 12.41 -23.41
C TRP A 196 -17.25 12.33 -24.36
N LYS A 197 -18.10 13.37 -24.38
CA LYS A 197 -19.16 13.48 -25.39
C LYS A 197 -18.59 13.54 -26.80
N ALA A 198 -17.53 14.33 -27.01
CA ALA A 198 -16.86 14.43 -28.31
C ALA A 198 -16.19 13.11 -28.73
N VAL A 199 -15.44 12.46 -27.84
CA VAL A 199 -14.82 11.14 -28.08
C VAL A 199 -15.86 10.11 -28.50
N ALA A 200 -16.98 10.03 -27.78
CA ALA A 200 -18.04 9.08 -28.12
C ALA A 200 -18.74 9.41 -29.45
N SER A 201 -18.86 10.69 -29.81
CA SER A 201 -19.34 11.10 -31.13
C SER A 201 -18.37 10.71 -32.25
N GLU A 202 -17.05 10.86 -32.03
CA GLU A 202 -16.03 10.42 -32.99
C GLU A 202 -16.03 8.90 -33.16
N CYS A 203 -16.14 8.14 -32.06
CA CYS A 203 -16.29 6.68 -32.13
C CYS A 203 -17.52 6.28 -32.96
N THR A 204 -18.64 6.99 -32.79
CA THR A 204 -19.87 6.74 -33.55
C THR A 204 -19.66 6.98 -35.05
N GLN A 205 -19.06 8.12 -35.42
CA GLN A 205 -18.77 8.45 -36.82
C GLN A 205 -17.83 7.42 -37.47
N MET A 206 -16.75 7.04 -36.78
CA MET A 206 -15.81 6.04 -37.30
C MET A 206 -16.46 4.66 -37.44
N HIS A 207 -17.28 4.26 -36.47
CA HIS A 207 -18.05 3.02 -36.53
C HIS A 207 -18.99 2.99 -37.74
N GLU A 208 -19.77 4.05 -37.95
CA GLU A 208 -20.69 4.19 -39.09
C GLU A 208 -19.96 4.17 -40.44
N LEU A 209 -18.75 4.75 -40.50
CA LEU A 209 -17.86 4.68 -41.67
C LEU A 209 -17.20 3.29 -41.84
N GLY A 210 -17.34 2.39 -40.86
CA GLY A 210 -16.72 1.07 -40.84
C GLY A 210 -15.25 1.07 -40.42
N ARG A 211 -14.69 2.20 -39.98
CA ARG A 211 -13.29 2.28 -39.52
C ARG A 211 -13.17 1.76 -38.08
N PRO A 212 -12.25 0.81 -37.79
CA PRO A 212 -12.03 0.33 -36.43
C PRO A 212 -11.44 1.42 -35.53
N VAL A 213 -11.82 1.40 -34.25
CA VAL A 213 -11.38 2.36 -33.23
C VAL A 213 -10.90 1.62 -31.98
N LEU A 214 -9.73 2.02 -31.50
CA LEU A 214 -9.22 1.66 -30.18
C LEU A 214 -9.09 2.92 -29.34
N VAL A 215 -9.81 2.98 -28.21
CA VAL A 215 -9.78 4.11 -27.28
C VAL A 215 -9.04 3.71 -26.02
N GLY A 216 -7.94 4.39 -25.72
CA GLY A 216 -7.21 4.22 -24.46
C GLY A 216 -7.79 5.11 -23.36
N THR A 217 -8.05 4.56 -22.17
CA THR A 217 -8.34 5.36 -20.97
C THR A 217 -7.31 5.13 -19.87
N THR A 218 -7.33 5.96 -18.83
CA THR A 218 -6.39 5.85 -17.71
C THR A 218 -6.99 5.23 -16.46
N SER A 219 -8.29 4.92 -16.44
CA SER A 219 -8.95 4.31 -15.30
C SER A 219 -10.23 3.56 -15.72
N VAL A 220 -10.57 2.51 -14.97
CA VAL A 220 -11.79 1.72 -15.19
C VAL A 220 -13.04 2.61 -15.18
N GLU A 221 -13.12 3.57 -14.26
CA GLU A 221 -14.23 4.52 -14.18
C GLU A 221 -14.43 5.32 -15.48
N LYS A 222 -13.34 5.75 -16.11
CA LYS A 222 -13.40 6.48 -17.39
C LYS A 222 -13.81 5.57 -18.54
N SER A 223 -13.33 4.33 -18.54
CA SER A 223 -13.78 3.31 -19.49
C SER A 223 -15.28 3.02 -19.34
N GLU A 224 -15.80 2.93 -18.12
CA GLU A 224 -17.23 2.76 -17.84
C GLU A 224 -18.07 3.98 -18.21
N LEU A 225 -17.54 5.20 -18.02
CA LEU A 225 -18.19 6.43 -18.50
C LEU A 225 -18.36 6.43 -20.02
N LEU A 226 -17.29 6.11 -20.77
CA LEU A 226 -17.36 6.04 -22.23
C LEU A 226 -18.28 4.90 -22.70
N SER A 227 -18.20 3.74 -22.05
CA SER A 227 -19.07 2.58 -22.26
C SER A 227 -20.55 2.99 -22.19
N ARG A 228 -20.97 3.71 -21.15
CA ARG A 228 -22.35 4.24 -21.03
C ARG A 228 -22.73 5.18 -22.18
N LEU A 229 -21.84 6.10 -22.54
CA LEU A 229 -22.06 7.05 -23.63
C LEU A 229 -22.19 6.38 -25.01
N LEU A 230 -21.53 5.24 -25.22
CA LEU A 230 -21.67 4.43 -26.44
C LEU A 230 -22.94 3.58 -26.41
N GLN A 231 -23.33 3.04 -25.25
CA GLN A 231 -24.62 2.34 -25.07
C GLN A 231 -25.80 3.25 -25.36
N GLU A 232 -25.80 4.49 -24.85
CA GLU A 232 -26.84 5.49 -25.14
C GLU A 232 -26.99 5.76 -26.64
N ARG A 233 -25.88 5.69 -27.38
CA ARG A 233 -25.82 5.85 -28.85
C ARG A 233 -26.02 4.54 -29.62
N LYS A 234 -26.25 3.42 -28.93
CA LYS A 234 -26.44 2.07 -29.52
C LYS A 234 -25.27 1.60 -30.39
N ILE A 235 -24.05 2.00 -30.05
CA ILE A 235 -22.84 1.54 -30.74
C ILE A 235 -22.34 0.27 -30.06
N PRO A 236 -22.09 -0.84 -30.80
CA PRO A 236 -21.47 -2.03 -30.23
C PRO A 236 -19.98 -1.75 -29.93
N TYR A 237 -19.52 -2.16 -28.76
CA TYR A 237 -18.13 -2.00 -28.34
C TYR A 237 -17.68 -3.17 -27.47
N ASN A 238 -16.36 -3.34 -27.37
CA ASN A 238 -15.73 -4.21 -26.38
C ASN A 238 -15.04 -3.37 -25.31
N LEU A 239 -15.11 -3.81 -24.06
CA LEU A 239 -14.47 -3.16 -22.92
C LEU A 239 -13.40 -4.09 -22.33
N LEU A 240 -12.16 -3.62 -22.28
CA LEU A 240 -11.02 -4.28 -21.65
C LEU A 240 -10.69 -3.49 -20.38
N ASN A 241 -10.55 -4.20 -19.25
CA ASN A 241 -10.30 -3.57 -17.95
C ASN A 241 -8.98 -4.04 -17.33
N ALA A 242 -8.15 -4.77 -18.09
CA ALA A 242 -6.83 -5.25 -17.68
C ALA A 242 -6.86 -6.05 -16.36
N LYS A 243 -7.95 -6.77 -16.08
CA LYS A 243 -8.03 -7.65 -14.91
C LYS A 243 -7.22 -8.92 -15.18
N PRO A 244 -6.31 -9.35 -14.27
CA PRO A 244 -5.46 -10.51 -14.47
C PRO A 244 -6.21 -11.80 -14.87
N GLU A 245 -7.41 -11.99 -14.30
CA GLU A 245 -8.30 -13.12 -14.57
C GLU A 245 -8.85 -13.16 -16.01
N ASN A 246 -8.81 -12.04 -16.73
CA ASN A 246 -9.39 -11.89 -18.07
C ASN A 246 -8.33 -11.76 -19.18
N VAL A 247 -7.03 -11.87 -18.87
CA VAL A 247 -5.95 -11.59 -19.84
C VAL A 247 -6.04 -12.44 -21.10
N GLU A 248 -6.36 -13.73 -20.99
CA GLU A 248 -6.53 -14.62 -22.14
C GLU A 248 -7.71 -14.17 -23.03
N ARG A 249 -8.85 -13.88 -22.41
CA ARG A 249 -10.07 -13.43 -23.11
C ARG A 249 -9.90 -12.03 -23.73
N GLU A 250 -9.23 -11.12 -23.04
CA GLU A 250 -8.93 -9.78 -23.55
C GLU A 250 -8.02 -9.85 -24.78
N SER A 251 -7.05 -10.77 -24.78
CA SER A 251 -6.15 -10.99 -25.92
C SER A 251 -6.92 -11.43 -27.19
N GLU A 252 -7.91 -12.31 -27.05
CA GLU A 252 -8.79 -12.72 -28.16
C GLU A 252 -9.59 -11.54 -28.72
N ILE A 253 -10.09 -10.66 -27.85
CA ILE A 253 -10.84 -9.47 -28.26
C ILE A 253 -9.92 -8.48 -28.98
N VAL A 254 -8.73 -8.20 -28.45
CA VAL A 254 -7.74 -7.31 -29.07
C VAL A 254 -7.35 -7.82 -30.46
N ALA A 255 -7.19 -9.13 -30.64
CA ALA A 255 -6.90 -9.73 -31.94
C ALA A 255 -7.98 -9.44 -33.00
N GLN A 256 -9.22 -9.17 -32.58
CA GLN A 256 -10.33 -8.82 -33.48
C GLN A 256 -10.63 -7.32 -33.55
N ALA A 257 -9.93 -6.47 -32.78
CA ALA A 257 -10.19 -5.03 -32.72
C ALA A 257 -9.94 -4.29 -34.04
N GLY A 258 -9.21 -4.89 -34.98
CA GLY A 258 -8.98 -4.33 -36.32
C GLY A 258 -10.07 -4.62 -37.37
N ARG A 259 -11.15 -5.33 -37.01
CA ARG A 259 -12.24 -5.65 -37.95
C ARG A 259 -13.09 -4.41 -38.26
N GLN A 260 -13.73 -4.41 -39.44
CA GLN A 260 -14.59 -3.32 -39.88
C GLN A 260 -15.65 -2.98 -38.82
N GLY A 261 -15.73 -1.70 -38.46
CA GLY A 261 -16.67 -1.18 -37.46
C GLY A 261 -16.37 -1.60 -36.01
N ALA A 262 -15.27 -2.27 -35.70
CA ALA A 262 -14.98 -2.62 -34.31
C ALA A 262 -14.65 -1.38 -33.47
N VAL A 263 -15.28 -1.26 -32.29
CA VAL A 263 -14.94 -0.25 -31.28
C VAL A 263 -14.45 -0.97 -30.03
N THR A 264 -13.24 -0.66 -29.57
CA THR A 264 -12.63 -1.29 -28.39
C THR A 264 -12.15 -0.21 -27.43
N ILE A 265 -12.52 -0.33 -26.16
CA ILE A 265 -12.05 0.52 -25.05
C ILE A 265 -11.02 -0.28 -24.27
N ALA A 266 -9.83 0.28 -24.06
CA ALA A 266 -8.70 -0.35 -23.39
C ALA A 266 -8.07 0.54 -22.31
#